data_AF-A0A4U2XZZ5-F1
#
_entry.id   AF-A0A4U2XZZ5-F1
#
_cell.length_a   1.000
_cell.length_b   1.000
_cell.length_c   1.000
_cell.angle_alpha   90.00
_cell.angle_beta   90.00
_cell.angle_gamma   90.00
#
_symmetry.space_group_name_H-M   'P 1'
#
loop_
_entity.id
_entity.type
_entity.pdbx_description
1 polymer ?
#
loop_
_entity_poly.entity_id
_entity_poly.type
_entity_poly.pdbx_seq_one_letter_code
_entity_poly.pdbx_strand_id
1 'polypeptide(L)'
;MIEVQRPKVVYAEAVEVSKDTVLVKDLATVLRQKGVNIGEVRLFRWLRDNGYLCKQRGDMWNMPTQRSLELGVIVVKHGLRTGNNREMKKIRTPKITGKGQIYFVNKILAEHGLLVIY
;
A
#
# COMPACT_ATOMS: atom_id res chain seq x y z
N MET A 1 26.73 30.57 13.00
CA MET A 1 26.11 29.66 12.02
C MET A 1 25.16 28.77 12.79
N ILE A 2 23.85 28.89 12.56
CA ILE A 2 22.84 28.09 13.26
C ILE A 2 22.58 26.88 12.36
N GLU A 3 23.09 25.73 12.78
CA GLU A 3 22.78 24.43 12.18
C GLU A 3 21.31 24.10 12.46
N VAL A 4 20.44 24.45 11.52
CA VAL A 4 19.04 24.04 11.57
C VAL A 4 18.99 22.54 11.30
N GLN A 5 18.91 21.76 12.38
CA GLN A 5 18.62 20.33 12.32
C GLN A 5 17.37 20.11 11.47
N ARG A 6 17.60 19.46 10.33
CA ARG A 6 16.61 19.21 9.28
C ARG A 6 15.55 18.23 9.81
N PRO A 7 14.24 18.46 9.63
CA PRO A 7 13.21 17.46 9.94
C PRO A 7 13.16 16.37 8.86
N LYS A 8 14.34 15.80 8.53
CA LYS A 8 14.53 14.80 7.48
C LYS A 8 14.16 13.38 7.94
N VAL A 9 13.89 13.22 9.24
CA VAL A 9 13.76 11.93 9.92
C VAL A 9 12.33 11.64 10.37
N VAL A 10 11.48 12.67 10.53
CA VAL A 10 10.19 12.54 11.23
C VAL A 10 9.18 11.64 10.48
N TYR A 11 9.21 11.58 9.15
CA TYR A 11 8.23 10.77 8.39
C TYR A 11 8.63 9.29 8.27
N ALA A 12 9.93 9.00 8.14
CA ALA A 12 10.42 7.62 8.14
C ALA A 12 10.18 6.98 9.51
N GLU A 13 10.48 7.70 10.59
CA GLU A 13 10.26 7.21 11.96
C GLU A 13 8.76 7.08 12.31
N ALA A 14 7.91 8.03 11.93
CA ALA A 14 6.48 7.96 12.24
C ALA A 14 5.74 6.81 11.52
N VAL A 15 6.19 6.40 10.33
CA VAL A 15 5.63 5.27 9.57
C VAL A 15 6.25 3.93 9.99
N GLU A 16 7.51 3.93 10.43
CA GLU A 16 8.21 2.74 10.94
C GLU A 16 7.58 2.19 12.24
N VAL A 17 6.92 3.05 13.04
CA VAL A 17 6.32 2.68 14.34
C VAL A 17 5.06 1.80 14.23
N SER A 18 4.43 1.70 13.06
CA SER A 18 3.30 0.77 12.86
C SER A 18 3.81 -0.61 12.42
N LYS A 19 4.09 -1.51 13.37
CA LYS A 19 4.25 -2.95 13.09
C LYS A 19 3.02 -3.58 12.41
N ASP A 20 1.91 -2.85 12.35
CA ASP A 20 0.65 -3.30 11.76
C ASP A 20 0.55 -3.06 10.25
N THR A 21 0.03 -4.07 9.55
CA THR A 21 -0.32 -4.00 8.13
C THR A 21 -1.58 -3.15 7.92
N VAL A 22 -1.58 -2.27 6.92
CA VAL A 22 -2.73 -1.41 6.59
C VAL A 22 -3.49 -1.90 5.36
N LEU A 23 -4.76 -1.52 5.19
CA LEU A 23 -5.47 -1.80 3.96
C LEU A 23 -4.99 -0.88 2.83
N VAL A 24 -5.22 -1.30 1.58
CA VAL A 24 -4.99 -0.45 0.40
C VAL A 24 -5.81 0.85 0.48
N LYS A 25 -7.01 0.80 1.06
CA LYS A 25 -7.86 1.97 1.30
C LYS A 25 -7.19 3.01 2.21
N ASP A 26 -6.55 2.56 3.28
CA ASP A 26 -5.89 3.44 4.26
C ASP A 26 -4.67 4.10 3.61
N LEU A 27 -3.86 3.33 2.88
CA LEU A 27 -2.74 3.87 2.11
C LEU A 27 -3.21 4.90 1.06
N ALA A 28 -4.33 4.65 0.37
CA ALA A 28 -4.89 5.61 -0.57
C ALA A 28 -5.31 6.93 0.12
N THR A 29 -5.79 6.85 1.35
CA THR A 29 -6.17 8.03 2.15
C THR A 29 -4.94 8.85 2.52
N VAL A 30 -3.85 8.19 2.94
CA VAL A 30 -2.55 8.84 3.22
C VAL A 30 -2.01 9.55 1.96
N LEU A 31 -2.02 8.88 0.80
CA LEU A 31 -1.58 9.48 -0.46
C LEU A 31 -2.41 10.72 -0.84
N ARG A 32 -3.73 10.66 -0.64
CA ARG A 32 -4.64 11.79 -0.88
C ARG A 32 -4.34 12.98 0.04
N GLN A 33 -4.08 12.74 1.31
CA GLN A 33 -3.68 13.78 2.26
C GLN A 33 -2.35 14.45 1.87
N LYS A 34 -1.47 13.72 1.17
CA LYS A 34 -0.20 14.24 0.65
C LYS A 34 -0.30 14.86 -0.76
N GLY A 35 -1.51 15.13 -1.25
CA GLY A 35 -1.73 15.86 -2.51
C GLY A 35 -1.84 14.99 -3.76
N VAL A 36 -1.74 13.65 -3.64
CA VAL A 36 -1.96 12.75 -4.79
C VAL A 36 -3.47 12.59 -5.01
N ASN A 37 -3.99 12.92 -6.19
CA ASN A 37 -5.42 12.72 -6.49
C ASN A 37 -5.77 11.24 -6.76
N ILE A 38 -5.61 10.39 -5.76
CA ILE A 38 -5.89 8.95 -5.81
C ILE A 38 -6.96 8.56 -4.79
N GLY A 39 -7.64 7.46 -5.08
CA GLY A 39 -8.58 6.79 -4.16
C GLY A 39 -8.40 5.28 -4.28
N GLU A 40 -9.03 4.51 -3.40
CA GLU A 40 -8.84 3.06 -3.27
C GLU A 40 -8.87 2.32 -4.62
N VAL A 41 -9.92 2.54 -5.43
CA VAL A 41 -10.07 1.87 -6.74
C VAL A 41 -8.92 2.22 -7.70
N ARG A 42 -8.49 3.49 -7.72
CA ARG A 42 -7.37 3.94 -8.56
C ARG A 42 -6.04 3.39 -8.05
N LEU A 43 -5.86 3.26 -6.74
CA LEU A 43 -4.65 2.66 -6.15
C LEU A 43 -4.57 1.15 -6.45
N PHE A 44 -5.68 0.42 -6.33
CA PHE A 44 -5.73 -0.99 -6.75
C PHE A 44 -5.38 -1.16 -8.24
N ARG A 45 -5.86 -0.25 -9.09
CA ARG A 45 -5.49 -0.24 -10.51
C ARG A 45 -4.00 0.01 -10.68
N TRP A 46 -3.45 1.07 -10.07
CA TRP A 46 -2.02 1.39 -10.13
C TRP A 46 -1.15 0.22 -9.65
N LEU A 47 -1.52 -0.45 -8.56
CA LEU A 47 -0.79 -1.62 -8.05
C LEU A 47 -0.78 -2.79 -9.04
N ARG A 48 -1.88 -3.02 -9.77
CA ARG A 48 -1.94 -4.06 -10.81
C ARG A 48 -1.14 -3.68 -12.05
N ASP A 49 -1.31 -2.45 -12.51
CA ASP A 49 -0.66 -1.96 -13.73
C ASP A 49 0.86 -1.88 -13.56
N ASN A 50 1.34 -1.63 -12.33
CA ASN A 50 2.77 -1.63 -11.98
C ASN A 50 3.31 -3.01 -11.55
N GLY A 51 2.50 -4.07 -11.66
CA GLY A 51 2.94 -5.44 -11.40
C GLY A 51 3.20 -5.76 -9.93
N TYR A 52 2.58 -5.03 -8.99
CA TYR A 52 2.59 -5.38 -7.57
C TYR A 52 1.45 -6.33 -7.20
N LEU A 53 0.32 -6.22 -7.89
CA LEU A 53 -0.82 -7.12 -7.78
C LEU A 53 -1.11 -7.80 -9.11
N CYS A 54 -1.60 -9.04 -9.04
CA CYS A 54 -2.02 -9.79 -10.20
C CYS A 54 -3.27 -9.17 -10.84
N LYS A 55 -3.24 -9.05 -12.18
CA LYS A 55 -4.33 -8.54 -13.03
C LYS A 55 -5.24 -9.63 -13.61
N GLN A 56 -4.89 -10.90 -13.41
CA GLN A 56 -5.71 -12.02 -13.86
C GLN A 56 -7.01 -12.08 -13.07
N ARG A 57 -8.15 -12.09 -13.77
CA ARG A 57 -9.47 -12.24 -13.15
C ARG A 57 -9.63 -13.63 -12.55
N GLY A 58 -10.43 -13.74 -11.50
CA GLY A 58 -10.62 -14.98 -10.73
C GLY A 58 -9.78 -14.98 -9.45
N ASP A 59 -9.30 -16.15 -9.05
CA ASP A 59 -8.65 -16.39 -7.76
C ASP A 59 -7.35 -15.62 -7.53
N MET A 60 -6.66 -15.26 -8.60
CA MET A 60 -5.42 -14.49 -8.56
C MET A 60 -5.66 -12.98 -8.51
N TRP A 61 -6.89 -12.51 -8.69
CA TRP A 61 -7.15 -11.07 -8.71
C TRP A 61 -6.77 -10.43 -7.39
N ASN A 62 -5.94 -9.38 -7.44
CA ASN A 62 -5.40 -8.70 -6.25
C ASN A 62 -4.50 -9.56 -5.34
N MET A 63 -4.00 -10.70 -5.82
CA MET A 63 -2.91 -11.41 -5.14
C MET A 63 -1.58 -10.68 -5.38
N PRO A 64 -0.66 -10.65 -4.40
CA PRO A 64 0.67 -10.11 -4.61
C PRO A 64 1.40 -10.93 -5.69
N THR A 65 2.11 -10.23 -6.56
CA THR A 65 3.03 -10.86 -7.51
C THR A 65 4.27 -11.37 -6.77
N GLN A 66 5.05 -12.23 -7.43
CA GLN A 66 6.36 -12.68 -6.93
C GLN A 66 7.24 -11.48 -6.53
N ARG A 67 7.28 -10.43 -7.37
CA ARG A 67 7.96 -9.17 -7.08
C ARG A 67 7.54 -8.55 -5.75
N SER A 68 6.23 -8.48 -5.47
CA SER A 68 5.73 -7.88 -4.21
C SER A 68 6.10 -8.70 -2.99
N LEU A 69 6.16 -10.03 -3.14
CA LEU A 69 6.57 -10.96 -2.08
C LEU A 69 8.06 -10.80 -1.78
N GLU A 70 8.91 -10.78 -2.80
CA GLU A 70 10.36 -10.57 -2.68
C GLU A 70 10.69 -9.19 -2.07
N LEU A 71 9.95 -8.16 -2.47
CA LEU A 71 10.09 -6.83 -1.88
C LEU A 71 9.55 -6.76 -0.44
N GLY A 72 8.69 -7.70 -0.01
CA GLY A 72 8.08 -7.71 1.31
C GLY A 72 7.12 -6.55 1.55
N VAL A 73 6.49 -6.02 0.50
CA VAL A 73 5.67 -4.78 0.54
C VAL A 73 4.17 -5.06 0.68
N ILE A 74 3.72 -6.27 0.34
CA ILE A 74 2.31 -6.68 0.39
C ILE A 74 2.21 -8.07 1.02
N VAL A 75 1.22 -8.25 1.89
CA VAL A 75 0.82 -9.55 2.45
C VAL A 75 -0.67 -9.80 2.20
N VAL A 76 -1.11 -11.05 2.28
CA VAL A 76 -2.52 -11.43 2.12
C VAL A 76 -3.09 -11.91 3.43
N LYS A 77 -4.16 -11.25 3.91
CA LYS A 77 -4.98 -11.77 5.00
C LYS A 77 -6.03 -12.70 4.41
N HIS A 78 -6.04 -13.94 4.89
CA HIS A 78 -7.08 -14.91 4.58
C HIS A 78 -8.24 -14.76 5.58
N GLY A 79 -9.46 -14.93 5.10
CA GLY A 79 -10.66 -14.91 5.92
C GLY A 79 -11.78 -15.72 5.31
N LEU A 80 -12.87 -15.85 6.05
CA LEU A 80 -14.10 -16.48 5.61
C LEU A 80 -15.23 -15.46 5.72
N ARG A 81 -16.11 -15.44 4.72
CA ARG A 81 -17.36 -14.69 4.79
C ARG A 81 -18.51 -15.61 4.45
N THR A 82 -19.48 -15.65 5.35
CA THR A 82 -20.73 -16.38 5.16
C THR A 82 -21.62 -15.59 4.20
N GLY A 83 -22.02 -16.21 3.10
CA GLY A 83 -23.06 -15.67 2.22
C GLY A 83 -24.46 -15.91 2.78
N ASN A 84 -25.47 -15.25 2.20
CA ASN A 84 -26.88 -15.44 2.59
C ASN A 84 -27.33 -16.91 2.55
N ASN A 85 -26.76 -17.72 1.66
CA ASN A 85 -27.11 -19.13 1.48
C ASN A 85 -26.28 -20.09 2.36
N ARG A 86 -25.64 -19.61 3.43
CA ARG A 86 -24.71 -20.35 4.32
C ARG A 86 -23.44 -20.90 3.67
N GLU A 87 -23.21 -20.63 2.38
CA GLU A 87 -21.94 -20.93 1.73
C GLU A 87 -20.81 -20.04 2.30
N MET A 88 -19.72 -20.67 2.72
CA MET A 88 -18.51 -19.98 3.17
C MET A 88 -17.65 -19.60 1.96
N LYS A 89 -17.47 -18.30 1.71
CA LYS A 89 -16.53 -17.80 0.69
C LYS A 89 -15.19 -17.45 1.33
N LYS A 90 -14.11 -18.04 0.83
CA LYS A 90 -12.74 -17.65 1.18
C LYS A 90 -12.47 -16.26 0.64
N ILE A 91 -12.12 -15.33 1.52
CA ILE A 91 -11.72 -13.96 1.16
C ILE A 91 -10.22 -13.84 1.31
N ARG A 92 -9.60 -13.21 0.30
CA ARG A 92 -8.20 -12.85 0.27
C ARG A 92 -8.12 -11.34 0.15
N THR A 93 -7.58 -10.69 1.17
CA THR A 93 -7.46 -9.23 1.21
C THR A 93 -5.98 -8.84 1.21
N PRO A 94 -5.48 -8.15 0.17
CA PRO A 94 -4.12 -7.62 0.21
C PRO A 94 -4.03 -6.49 1.23
N LYS A 95 -2.94 -6.51 1.99
CA LYS A 95 -2.56 -5.49 2.94
C LYS A 95 -1.14 -5.04 2.68
N ILE A 96 -0.85 -3.79 3.03
CA ILE A 96 0.45 -3.18 2.85
C ILE A 96 1.23 -3.31 4.15
N THR A 97 2.46 -3.83 4.09
CA THR A 97 3.35 -3.92 5.26
C THR A 97 3.88 -2.54 5.65
N GLY A 98 4.45 -2.35 6.84
CA GLY A 98 5.13 -1.09 7.19
C GLY A 98 6.18 -0.68 6.14
N LYS A 99 7.00 -1.65 5.69
CA LYS A 99 7.94 -1.48 4.57
C LYS A 99 7.23 -1.04 3.28
N GLY A 100 6.11 -1.67 2.96
CA GLY A 100 5.29 -1.32 1.80
C GLY A 100 4.72 0.09 1.86
N GLN A 101 4.33 0.58 3.05
CA GLN A 101 3.81 1.92 3.23
C GLN A 101 4.87 2.96 2.83
N ILE A 102 6.07 2.86 3.40
CA ILE A 102 7.21 3.74 3.07
C ILE A 102 7.52 3.65 1.57
N TYR A 103 7.62 2.42 1.04
CA TYR A 103 7.95 2.17 -0.35
C TYR A 103 6.95 2.81 -1.32
N PHE A 104 5.65 2.53 -1.17
CA PHE A 104 4.62 3.02 -2.08
C PHE A 104 4.37 4.52 -1.93
N VAL A 105 4.41 5.06 -0.71
CA VAL A 105 4.27 6.52 -0.51
C VAL A 105 5.39 7.25 -1.23
N ASN A 106 6.66 6.88 -0.99
CA ASN A 106 7.79 7.58 -1.62
C ASN A 106 7.76 7.44 -3.14
N LYS A 107 7.48 6.23 -3.64
CA LYS A 107 7.42 5.97 -5.07
C LYS A 107 6.31 6.77 -5.76
N ILE A 108 5.10 6.76 -5.23
CA ILE A 108 3.96 7.44 -5.85
C ILE A 108 4.12 8.97 -5.75
N LEU A 109 4.63 9.49 -4.63
CA LEU A 109 4.92 10.93 -4.51
C LEU A 109 6.00 11.37 -5.52
N ALA A 110 7.05 10.55 -5.72
CA ALA A 110 8.08 10.85 -6.71
C ALA A 110 7.50 10.91 -8.13
N GLU A 111 6.65 9.95 -8.49
CA GLU A 111 5.96 9.93 -9.79
C GLU A 111 5.06 11.15 -10.03
N HIS A 112 4.58 11.79 -8.96
CA HIS A 112 3.75 13.00 -9.02
C HIS A 112 4.55 14.30 -8.82
N GLY A 113 5.88 14.24 -8.69
CA GLY A 113 6.71 15.41 -8.40
C GLY A 113 6.47 16.02 -7.01
N LEU A 114 5.86 15.27 -6.09
CA LEU A 114 5.52 15.69 -4.73
C LEU A 114 6.50 15.16 -3.69
N LEU A 115 7.49 14.37 -4.10
CA LEU A 115 8.55 13.92 -3.21
C LEU A 115 9.55 15.07 -3.01
N VAL A 116 9.53 15.67 -1.82
CA VAL A 116 10.44 16.76 -1.50
C VAL A 116 11.72 16.19 -0.87
N ILE A 117 12.83 16.30 -1.60
CA ILE A 117 14.15 15.84 -1.18
C ILE A 117 14.87 17.04 -0.56
N TYR A 118 14.81 17.21 0.77
CA TYR A 118 15.66 18.15 1.52
C TYR A 118 16.77 17.37 2.19
#